data_AF-A0A925PYY4-F1
#
_entry.id   AF-A0A925PYY4-F1
#
_cell.length_a   1.000
_cell.length_b   1.000
_cell.length_c   1.000
_cell.angle_alpha   90.00
_cell.angle_beta   90.00
_cell.angle_gamma   90.00
#
_symmetry.space_group_name_H-M   'P 1'
#
loop_
_entity.id
_entity.type
_entity.pdbx_description
1 polymer ?
#
loop_
_entity_poly.entity_id
_entity_poly.type
_entity_poly.pdbx_seq_one_letter_code
_entity_poly.pdbx_strand_id
1 'polypeptide(L)'
;NVPQLWVLGEDDLDAPSAETAKLLGGLIASGKPISVAMFPGAEHGITEYAIAADGSRASTRYSPGYFDILRDYAVTGRVGRGYGRARLTRP
;
A
#
# COMPACT_ATOMS: atom_id res chain seq x y z
N ASN A 1 20.66 -2.26 8.12
CA ASN A 1 19.53 -1.63 7.40
C ASN A 1 19.21 -2.51 6.19
N VAL A 2 18.04 -3.14 6.18
CA VAL A 2 17.56 -3.95 5.04
C VAL A 2 16.49 -3.12 4.33
N PRO A 3 16.50 -2.99 3.00
CA PRO A 3 15.43 -2.33 2.25
C PRO A 3 14.07 -2.98 2.56
N GLN A 4 13.04 -2.16 2.78
CA GLN A 4 11.68 -2.64 3.01
C GLN A 4 10.68 -1.94 2.10
N LEU A 5 9.71 -2.72 1.62
CA LEU A 5 8.50 -2.22 0.98
C LEU A 5 7.32 -2.51 1.90
N TRP A 6 6.56 -1.46 2.22
CA TRP A 6 5.28 -1.55 2.91
C TRP A 6 4.15 -1.19 1.93
N VAL A 7 3.19 -2.11 1.77
CA VAL A 7 2.01 -1.89 0.93
C VAL A 7 0.79 -1.86 1.83
N LEU A 8 0.03 -0.78 1.76
CA LEU A 8 -1.05 -0.46 2.70
C LEU A 8 -2.35 -0.17 1.95
N GLY A 9 -3.48 -0.63 2.50
CA GLY A 9 -4.81 -0.24 2.06
C GLY A 9 -5.28 1.00 2.85
N GLU A 10 -5.71 2.05 2.15
CA GLU A 10 -6.15 3.29 2.81
C GLU A 10 -7.40 3.08 3.68
N ASP A 11 -8.27 2.16 3.25
CA ASP A 11 -9.56 1.93 3.88
C ASP A 11 -9.59 0.65 4.71
N ASP A 12 -8.42 0.05 5.00
CA ASP A 12 -8.26 -1.20 5.77
C ASP A 12 -8.86 -1.05 7.19
N LEU A 13 -10.02 -1.68 7.40
CA LEU A 13 -10.72 -1.66 8.68
C LEU A 13 -10.11 -2.62 9.72
N ASP A 14 -9.47 -3.70 9.26
CA ASP A 14 -8.87 -4.72 10.12
C ASP A 14 -7.50 -4.26 10.65
N ALA A 15 -6.75 -3.53 9.82
CA ALA A 15 -5.46 -2.95 10.12
C ALA A 15 -5.36 -1.48 9.63
N PRO A 16 -5.94 -0.52 10.38
CA PRO A 16 -5.95 0.89 9.99
C PRO A 16 -4.55 1.45 9.68
N SER A 17 -4.36 1.90 8.45
CA SER A 17 -3.02 2.17 7.92
C SER A 17 -2.43 3.55 8.26
N ALA A 18 -3.25 4.49 8.76
CA ALA A 18 -2.84 5.89 8.91
C ALA A 18 -1.66 6.10 9.89
N GLU A 19 -1.73 5.54 11.10
CA GLU A 19 -0.65 5.71 12.09
C GLU A 19 0.62 4.96 11.66
N THR A 20 0.48 3.78 11.07
CA THR A 20 1.61 3.03 10.47
C THR A 20 2.31 3.87 9.40
N ALA A 21 1.57 4.46 8.46
CA ALA A 21 2.13 5.30 7.41
C ALA A 21 2.87 6.53 7.97
N LYS A 22 2.33 7.16 9.01
CA LYS A 22 2.97 8.29 9.69
C LYS A 22 4.30 7.90 10.35
N LEU A 23 4.34 6.79 11.09
CA LEU A 23 5.56 6.29 11.72
C LEU A 23 6.62 5.91 10.68
N LEU A 24 6.23 5.22 9.61
CA LEU A 24 7.12 4.89 8.50
C LEU A 24 7.66 6.15 7.82
N GLY A 25 6.83 7.19 7.64
CA GLY A 25 7.27 8.49 7.13
C GLY A 25 8.37 9.14 7.98
N GLY A 26 8.28 9.04 9.32
CA GLY A 26 9.34 9.49 10.22
C GLY A 26 10.64 8.69 10.06
N LEU A 27 10.54 7.36 9.91
CA LEU A 27 11.70 6.50 9.65
C LEU A 27 12.36 6.81 8.31
N ILE A 28 11.57 7.04 7.27
CA ILE A 28 12.03 7.49 5.94
C ILE A 28 12.79 8.81 6.08
N ALA A 29 12.20 9.81 6.75
CA ALA A 29 12.85 11.11 6.97
C ALA A 29 14.17 10.98 7.77
N SER A 30 14.31 9.94 8.59
CA SER A 30 15.57 9.61 9.30
C SER A 30 16.59 8.80 8.47
N GLY A 31 16.35 8.61 7.17
CA GLY A 31 17.24 7.91 6.25
C GLY A 31 17.13 6.38 6.28
N LYS A 32 16.03 5.80 6.79
CA LYS A 32 15.81 4.35 6.68
C LYS A 32 15.37 4.00 5.24
N PRO A 33 15.88 2.89 4.65
CA PRO A 33 15.58 2.49 3.28
C PRO A 33 14.19 1.82 3.19
N ILE A 34 13.15 2.57 3.50
CA ILE A 34 11.76 2.12 3.53
C ILE A 34 11.01 2.81 2.39
N SER A 35 10.25 2.06 1.62
CA SER A 35 9.27 2.61 0.68
C SER A 35 7.86 2.23 1.14
N VAL A 36 6.92 3.17 1.04
CA VAL A 36 5.50 2.96 1.35
C VAL A 36 4.67 3.18 0.10
N ALA A 37 3.76 2.26 -0.17
CA ALA A 37 2.73 2.39 -1.19
C ALA A 37 1.34 2.31 -0.55
N MET A 38 0.62 3.44 -0.54
CA MET A 38 -0.75 3.51 -0.05
C MET A 38 -1.73 3.38 -1.23
N PHE A 39 -2.58 2.36 -1.22
CA PHE A 39 -3.60 2.14 -2.23
C PHE A 39 -4.95 2.74 -1.78
N PRO A 40 -5.42 3.84 -2.41
CA PRO A 40 -6.72 4.43 -2.08
C PRO A 40 -7.89 3.54 -2.49
N GLY A 41 -8.95 3.46 -1.68
CA GLY A 41 -10.12 2.63 -2.01
C GLY A 41 -9.88 1.14 -1.76
N ALA A 42 -8.80 0.77 -1.07
CA ALA A 42 -8.39 -0.59 -0.84
C ALA A 42 -8.50 -0.97 0.64
N GLU A 43 -9.09 -2.12 0.87
CA GLU A 43 -9.27 -2.78 2.16
C GLU A 43 -8.09 -3.71 2.49
N HIS A 44 -8.25 -4.45 3.57
CA HIS A 44 -7.38 -5.57 3.90
C HIS A 44 -7.09 -6.47 2.68
N GLY A 45 -5.84 -6.90 2.55
CA GLY A 45 -5.37 -7.67 1.41
C GLY A 45 -5.23 -6.87 0.11
N ILE A 46 -5.32 -5.54 0.15
CA ILE A 46 -5.18 -4.63 -1.01
C ILE A 46 -6.27 -4.93 -2.07
N THR A 47 -7.50 -5.16 -1.60
CA THR A 47 -8.65 -5.38 -2.46
C THR A 47 -9.54 -4.15 -2.50
N GLU A 48 -9.98 -3.74 -3.68
CA GLU A 48 -11.04 -2.75 -3.81
C GLU A 48 -12.40 -3.41 -3.52
N TYR A 49 -13.35 -2.64 -3.02
CA TYR A 49 -14.66 -3.13 -2.63
C TYR A 49 -15.80 -2.31 -3.26
N ALA A 50 -16.97 -2.92 -3.33
CA ALA A 50 -18.24 -2.24 -3.57
C ALA A 50 -19.10 -2.31 -2.29
N ILE A 51 -19.99 -1.34 -2.11
CA ILE A 51 -21.01 -1.40 -1.06
C ILE A 51 -22.18 -2.23 -1.58
N ALA A 52 -22.47 -3.35 -0.92
CA ALA A 52 -23.60 -4.21 -1.23
C ALA A 52 -24.93 -3.57 -0.77
N ALA A 53 -26.05 -4.14 -1.20
CA ALA A 53 -27.38 -3.63 -0.87
C ALA A 53 -27.68 -3.63 0.65
N ASP A 54 -27.01 -4.49 1.42
CA ASP A 54 -27.11 -4.57 2.87
C ASP A 54 -26.13 -3.62 3.61
N GLY A 55 -25.38 -2.81 2.87
CA GLY A 55 -24.40 -1.86 3.40
C GLY A 55 -23.02 -2.47 3.71
N SER A 56 -22.84 -3.78 3.54
CA SER A 56 -21.53 -4.43 3.73
C SER A 56 -20.56 -4.11 2.58
N ARG A 57 -19.25 -4.20 2.85
CA ARG A 57 -18.20 -4.11 1.83
C ARG A 57 -17.97 -5.49 1.22
N ALA A 58 -18.17 -5.60 -0.08
CA ALA A 58 -17.87 -6.82 -0.85
C ALA A 58 -16.60 -6.60 -1.69
N SER A 59 -15.54 -7.37 -1.42
CA SER A 59 -14.30 -7.33 -2.20
C SER A 59 -14.58 -7.68 -3.66
N THR A 60 -13.96 -6.94 -4.58
CA THR A 60 -14.20 -7.06 -6.02
C THR A 60 -12.97 -7.56 -6.76
N ARG A 61 -11.82 -6.91 -6.55
CA ARG A 61 -10.56 -7.21 -7.21
C ARG A 61 -9.39 -6.65 -6.41
N TYR A 62 -8.20 -7.18 -6.65
CA TYR A 62 -6.98 -6.53 -6.19
C TYR A 62 -6.82 -5.15 -6.82
N SER A 63 -6.32 -4.18 -6.06
CA SER A 63 -6.10 -2.84 -6.59
C SER A 63 -5.10 -2.86 -7.75
N PRO A 64 -5.40 -2.18 -8.87
CA PRO A 64 -4.51 -2.13 -10.02
C PRO A 64 -3.10 -1.67 -9.62
N GLY A 65 -2.08 -2.41 -10.06
CA GLY A 65 -0.67 -2.15 -9.74
C GLY A 65 -0.14 -2.84 -8.49
N TYR A 66 -0.98 -3.50 -7.68
CA TYR A 66 -0.52 -4.21 -6.47
C TYR A 66 0.50 -5.32 -6.78
N PHE A 67 0.21 -6.19 -7.74
CA PHE A 67 1.15 -7.26 -8.10
C PHE A 67 2.37 -6.75 -8.85
N ASP A 68 2.23 -5.65 -9.61
CA ASP A 68 3.35 -5.04 -10.32
C ASP A 68 4.39 -4.48 -9.34
N ILE A 69 3.97 -3.80 -8.26
CA ILE A 69 4.92 -3.28 -7.27
C ILE A 69 5.61 -4.40 -6.51
N LEU A 70 4.90 -5.49 -6.18
CA LEU A 70 5.51 -6.65 -5.52
C LEU A 70 6.56 -7.31 -6.41
N ARG A 71 6.23 -7.54 -7.69
CA ARG A 71 7.17 -8.11 -8.66
C ARG A 71 8.40 -7.24 -8.82
N ASP A 72 8.21 -5.96 -9.11
CA ASP A 72 9.32 -5.04 -9.40
C ASP A 72 10.23 -4.91 -8.17
N TYR A 73 9.66 -4.82 -6.97
CA TYR A 73 10.44 -4.75 -5.73
C TYR A 73 11.20 -6.05 -5.44
N ALA A 74 10.57 -7.22 -5.64
CA ALA A 74 11.22 -8.51 -5.44
C ALA A 74 12.41 -8.72 -6.40
N VAL A 75 12.30 -8.24 -7.64
CA VAL A 75 13.35 -8.40 -8.66
C VAL A 75 14.45 -7.35 -8.52
N THR A 76 14.09 -6.10 -8.20
CA THR A 76 15.02 -4.96 -8.30
C THR A 76 15.40 -4.34 -6.96
N GLY A 77 14.68 -4.66 -5.89
CA GLY A 77 14.77 -3.99 -4.59
C GLY A 77 14.31 -2.53 -4.60
N ARG A 78 13.60 -2.09 -5.66
CA ARG A 78 13.20 -0.69 -5.88
C ARG A 78 11.74 -0.59 -6.28
N VAL A 79 11.13 0.53 -5.91
CA VAL A 79 9.78 0.93 -6.33
C VAL A 79 9.91 1.82 -7.57
N GLY A 80 9.23 1.45 -8.65
CA GLY A 80 9.16 2.21 -9.90
C GLY A 80 8.42 3.55 -9.77
N ARG A 81 8.08 4.17 -10.91
CA ARG A 81 7.50 5.53 -10.93
C ARG A 81 6.04 5.60 -10.42
N GLY A 82 5.23 4.57 -10.67
CA GLY A 82 3.83 4.53 -10.27
C GLY A 82 3.20 3.15 -10.45
N TYR A 83 2.13 2.89 -9.68
CA TYR A 83 1.42 1.60 -9.63
C TYR A 83 -0.07 1.85 -9.45
N GLY A 84 -0.81 1.90 -10.56
CA GLY A 84 -2.23 2.29 -10.55
C GLY A 84 -2.44 3.63 -9.85
N ARG A 85 -3.30 3.63 -8.82
CA ARG A 85 -3.58 4.84 -7.99
C ARG A 85 -2.75 4.92 -6.71
N ALA A 86 -1.76 4.05 -6.53
CA ALA A 86 -0.95 4.04 -5.31
C ALA A 86 -0.21 5.37 -5.11
N ARG A 87 -0.27 5.90 -3.90
CA ARG A 87 0.53 7.05 -3.47
C ARG A 87 1.82 6.54 -2.83
N LEU A 88 2.95 6.99 -3.36
CA LEU A 88 4.27 6.46 -3.02
C LEU A 88 5.06 7.44 -2.17
N THR A 89 5.55 6.96 -1.03
CA THR A 89 6.56 7.65 -0.19
C THR A 89 7.85 6.84 -0.26
N ARG A 90 8.96 7.49 -0.57
CA ARG A 90 10.26 6.86 -0.81
C ARG A 90 11.33 7.52 0.07
N PRO A 91 12.48 6.85 0.31
CA PRO A 91 13.66 7.45 0.94
C PRO A 91 14.15 8.71 0.21
#